data_AF-A0A381EHF9-F1
#
_entry.id   AF-A0A381EHF9-F1
#
_cell.length_a   1.000
_cell.length_b   1.000
_cell.length_c   1.000
_cell.angle_alpha   90.00
_cell.angle_beta   90.00
_cell.angle_gamma   90.00
#
_symmetry.space_group_name_H-M   'P 1'
#
loop_
_entity.id
_entity.type
_entity.pdbx_description
1 polymer ?
#
loop_
_entity_poly.entity_id
_entity_poly.type
_entity_poly.pdbx_seq_one_letter_code
_entity_poly.pdbx_strand_id
1 'polypeptide(L)'
;MRNYTEKNLESFIESSLLENGYIKRASKDYDKSLGMDKELFERFLETSQKDSLERLEQKNIGEQEFLKEVSSQIRRRGIVKVLQAGIEIRSVTIKLAYSKPNLSDNPQAIKDYEKNIFSITRQLYFSEKNNKSLDMVIFLNGLPLITMELKNPFTGQNVYNAIERYKKDRTLERAYLSKVWCILP
;
A
#
# COMPACT_ATOMS: atom_id res chain seq x y z
N MET A 1 -31.61 18.63 -2.00
CA MET A 1 -30.41 18.00 -2.61
C MET A 1 -29.46 17.58 -1.51
N ARG A 2 -28.98 16.34 -1.49
CA ARG A 2 -27.90 15.93 -0.56
C ARG A 2 -26.62 16.64 -1.00
N ASN A 3 -26.03 17.44 -0.12
CA ASN A 3 -24.70 18.01 -0.36
C ASN A 3 -23.67 16.90 -0.19
N TYR A 4 -23.23 16.31 -1.30
CA TYR A 4 -22.12 15.36 -1.30
C TYR A 4 -20.82 16.14 -1.09
N THR A 5 -20.30 16.11 0.13
CA THR A 5 -18.95 16.62 0.45
C THR A 5 -17.93 15.53 0.20
N GLU A 6 -16.68 15.90 -0.03
CA GLU A 6 -15.55 14.95 -0.13
C GLU A 6 -15.50 14.04 1.11
N LYS A 7 -15.76 14.58 2.30
CA LYS A 7 -15.86 13.82 3.55
C LYS A 7 -16.95 12.74 3.55
N ASN A 8 -18.09 13.01 2.92
CA ASN A 8 -19.17 12.02 2.80
C ASN A 8 -18.75 10.88 1.85
N LEU A 9 -18.05 11.20 0.76
CA LEU A 9 -17.53 10.18 -0.16
C LEU A 9 -16.42 9.35 0.50
N GLU A 10 -15.47 9.99 1.17
CA GLU A 10 -14.43 9.27 1.93
C GLU A 10 -15.05 8.27 2.91
N SER A 11 -16.08 8.70 3.63
CA SER A 11 -16.75 7.87 4.63
C SER A 11 -17.51 6.70 3.96
N PHE A 12 -18.16 6.94 2.82
CA PHE A 12 -18.83 5.89 2.06
C PHE A 12 -17.85 4.84 1.53
N ILE A 13 -16.73 5.29 0.91
CA ILE A 13 -15.69 4.39 0.39
C ILE A 13 -15.06 3.59 1.54
N GLU A 14 -14.71 4.26 2.64
CA GLU A 14 -14.13 3.60 3.82
C GLU A 14 -15.10 2.52 4.34
N SER A 15 -16.37 2.86 4.59
CA SER A 15 -17.36 1.89 5.07
C SER A 15 -17.50 0.69 4.13
N SER A 16 -17.61 0.93 2.82
CA SER A 16 -17.74 -0.16 1.85
C SER A 16 -16.51 -1.09 1.83
N LEU A 17 -15.30 -0.55 1.94
CA LEU A 17 -14.08 -1.36 2.00
C LEU A 17 -13.99 -2.18 3.30
N LEU A 18 -14.37 -1.59 4.44
CA LEU A 18 -14.37 -2.30 5.73
C LEU A 18 -15.35 -3.47 5.74
N GLU A 19 -16.53 -3.31 5.13
CA GLU A 19 -17.50 -4.39 4.93
C GLU A 19 -16.95 -5.53 4.06
N ASN A 20 -15.96 -5.26 3.22
CA ASN A 20 -15.31 -6.23 2.32
C ASN A 20 -13.95 -6.73 2.85
N GLY A 21 -13.72 -6.67 4.16
CA GLY A 21 -12.57 -7.29 4.82
C GLY A 21 -11.30 -6.44 4.86
N TYR A 22 -11.37 -5.17 4.48
CA TYR A 22 -10.25 -4.24 4.65
C TYR A 22 -10.14 -3.83 6.12
N ILE A 23 -8.91 -3.59 6.58
CA ILE A 23 -8.64 -3.10 7.94
C ILE A 23 -8.53 -1.57 7.91
N LYS A 24 -9.20 -0.90 8.84
CA LYS A 24 -9.03 0.55 9.04
C LYS A 24 -7.69 0.84 9.70
N ARG A 25 -6.93 1.78 9.12
CA ARG A 25 -5.67 2.28 9.67
C ARG A 25 -5.67 3.81 9.73
N ALA A 26 -4.75 4.36 10.50
CA ALA A 26 -4.57 5.80 10.66
C ALA A 26 -3.23 6.24 10.05
N SER A 27 -3.11 7.53 9.71
CA SER A 27 -1.86 8.04 9.12
C SER A 27 -0.64 7.89 10.03
N LYS A 28 -0.82 7.75 11.35
CA LYS A 28 0.25 7.51 12.31
C LYS A 28 0.85 6.10 12.22
N ASP A 29 0.11 5.16 11.64
CA ASP A 29 0.52 3.76 11.50
C ASP A 29 1.48 3.57 10.30
N TYR A 30 1.58 4.60 9.45
CA TYR A 30 2.48 4.65 8.31
C TYR A 30 3.85 5.22 8.71
N ASP A 31 4.89 4.42 8.53
CA ASP A 31 6.27 4.86 8.68
C ASP A 31 6.70 5.57 7.38
N LYS A 32 6.90 6.89 7.48
CA LYS A 32 7.28 7.74 6.35
C LYS A 32 8.69 7.44 5.83
N SER A 33 9.59 7.00 6.70
CA SER A 33 10.98 6.70 6.35
C SER A 33 11.08 5.39 5.57
N LEU A 34 10.26 4.40 5.94
CA LEU A 34 10.19 3.09 5.28
C LEU A 34 9.22 3.10 4.09
N GLY A 35 8.23 3.98 4.11
CA GLY A 35 7.20 4.07 3.08
C GLY A 35 6.15 2.96 3.17
N MET A 36 5.84 2.49 4.38
CA MET A 36 4.93 1.36 4.62
C MET A 36 4.29 1.42 6.02
N ASP A 37 3.19 0.70 6.19
CA ASP A 37 2.65 0.33 7.50
C ASP A 37 3.42 -0.90 8.01
N LYS A 38 4.40 -0.65 8.87
CA LYS A 38 5.35 -1.66 9.37
C LYS A 38 4.63 -2.82 10.05
N GLU A 39 3.67 -2.52 10.93
CA GLU A 39 2.96 -3.51 11.73
C GLU A 39 2.21 -4.52 10.85
N LEU A 40 1.49 -4.04 9.82
CA LEU A 40 0.78 -4.92 8.91
C LEU A 40 1.71 -5.72 7.99
N PHE A 41 2.84 -5.14 7.60
CA PHE A 41 3.84 -5.85 6.80
C PHE A 41 4.48 -6.98 7.60
N GLU A 42 4.87 -6.74 8.85
CA GLU A 42 5.41 -7.77 9.75
C GLU A 42 4.40 -8.88 10.01
N ARG A 43 3.17 -8.51 10.34
CA ARG A 43 2.08 -9.48 10.54
C ARG A 43 1.87 -10.37 9.31
N PHE A 44 1.92 -9.80 8.11
CA PHE A 44 1.84 -10.58 6.89
C PHE A 44 3.00 -11.57 6.77
N LEU A 45 4.25 -11.12 7.01
CA LEU A 45 5.43 -11.97 6.88
C LEU A 45 5.44 -13.11 7.91
N GLU A 46 5.08 -12.82 9.16
CA GLU A 46 4.99 -13.81 10.24
C GLU A 46 3.95 -14.89 9.94
N THR A 47 2.79 -14.50 9.41
CA THR A 47 1.69 -15.43 9.13
C THR A 47 1.89 -16.22 7.83
N SER A 48 2.64 -15.69 6.87
CA SER A 48 2.81 -16.30 5.54
C SER A 48 4.13 -17.01 5.32
N GLN A 49 5.24 -16.51 5.87
CA GLN A 49 6.58 -16.95 5.52
C GLN A 49 7.57 -16.85 6.69
N LYS A 50 7.14 -17.28 7.89
CA LYS A 50 7.97 -17.31 9.11
C LYS A 50 9.33 -17.99 8.90
N ASP A 51 9.36 -19.14 8.23
CA ASP A 51 10.60 -19.87 7.94
C ASP A 51 11.63 -19.03 7.16
N SER A 52 11.16 -18.14 6.27
CA SER A 52 12.04 -17.24 5.53
C SER A 52 12.61 -16.14 6.42
N LEU A 53 11.86 -15.66 7.41
CA LEU A 53 12.34 -14.71 8.41
C LEU A 53 13.42 -15.36 9.29
N GLU A 54 13.16 -16.57 9.80
CA GLU A 54 14.13 -17.31 10.62
C GLU A 54 15.46 -17.57 9.86
N ARG A 55 15.39 -17.84 8.55
CA ARG A 55 16.59 -17.97 7.70
C ARG A 55 17.36 -16.66 7.53
N LEU A 56 16.67 -15.52 7.51
CA LEU A 56 17.32 -14.21 7.45
C LEU A 56 17.99 -13.87 8.79
N GLU A 57 17.35 -14.20 9.90
CA GLU A 57 17.92 -14.05 11.24
C GLU A 57 19.20 -14.89 11.41
N GLN A 58 19.20 -16.15 10.95
CA GLN A 58 20.38 -17.01 10.93
C GLN A 58 21.54 -16.44 10.08
N LYS A 59 21.24 -15.55 9.13
CA LYS A 59 22.21 -14.83 8.31
C LYS A 59 22.61 -13.47 8.91
N ASN A 60 22.26 -13.23 10.18
CA ASN A 60 22.50 -11.99 10.93
C ASN A 60 21.86 -10.74 10.30
N ILE A 61 20.72 -10.89 9.61
CA ILE A 61 19.94 -9.75 9.13
C ILE A 61 18.90 -9.40 10.19
N GLY A 62 19.09 -8.25 10.84
CA GLY A 62 18.11 -7.74 11.81
C GLY A 62 16.87 -7.16 11.14
N GLU A 63 15.76 -7.11 11.87
CA GLU A 63 14.46 -6.60 11.41
C GLU A 63 14.57 -5.21 10.74
N GLN A 64 15.25 -4.26 11.37
CA GLN A 64 15.41 -2.91 10.80
C GLN A 64 16.22 -2.90 9.50
N GLU A 65 17.26 -3.73 9.40
CA GLU A 65 18.07 -3.86 8.18
C GLU A 65 17.22 -4.47 7.05
N PHE A 66 16.47 -5.51 7.38
CA PHE A 66 15.53 -6.15 6.47
C PHE A 66 14.49 -5.16 5.91
N LEU A 67 13.80 -4.41 6.78
CA LEU A 67 12.79 -3.43 6.36
C LEU A 67 13.38 -2.30 5.50
N LYS A 68 14.60 -1.84 5.83
CA LYS A 68 15.32 -0.85 5.02
C LYS A 68 15.67 -1.40 3.64
N GLU A 69 16.06 -2.67 3.55
CA GLU A 69 16.37 -3.31 2.28
C GLU A 69 15.11 -3.51 1.43
N VAL A 70 14.00 -3.96 2.03
CA VAL A 70 12.67 -4.02 1.37
C VAL A 70 12.32 -2.65 0.79
N SER A 71 12.38 -1.61 1.62
CA SER A 71 12.10 -0.22 1.24
C SER A 71 13.02 0.26 0.11
N SER A 72 14.31 -0.07 0.17
CA SER A 72 15.31 0.24 -0.86
C SER A 72 14.98 -0.43 -2.20
N GLN A 73 14.61 -1.70 -2.18
CA GLN A 73 14.24 -2.43 -3.40
C GLN A 73 12.93 -1.92 -4.00
N ILE A 74 11.95 -1.56 -3.18
CA ILE A 74 10.73 -0.90 -3.67
C ILE A 74 11.08 0.40 -4.39
N ARG A 75 11.92 1.28 -3.80
CA ARG A 75 12.35 2.53 -4.44
C ARG A 75 13.04 2.31 -5.78
N ARG A 76 13.90 1.29 -5.84
CA ARG A 76 14.73 1.01 -7.03
C ARG A 76 13.93 0.35 -8.16
N ARG A 77 13.05 -0.60 -7.84
CA ARG A 77 12.37 -1.45 -8.83
C ARG A 77 10.93 -1.02 -9.10
N GLY A 78 10.32 -0.28 -8.18
CA GLY A 78 8.91 0.10 -8.18
C GLY A 78 8.02 -0.96 -7.53
N ILE A 79 6.97 -0.51 -6.85
CA ILE A 79 6.09 -1.35 -6.01
C ILE A 79 5.46 -2.52 -6.76
N VAL A 80 4.98 -2.29 -7.98
CA VAL A 80 4.30 -3.34 -8.78
C VAL A 80 5.24 -4.49 -9.09
N LYS A 81 6.49 -4.20 -9.46
CA LYS A 81 7.48 -5.23 -9.81
C LYS A 81 7.85 -6.09 -8.60
N VAL A 82 8.01 -5.48 -7.43
CA VAL A 82 8.38 -6.22 -6.22
C VAL A 82 7.19 -7.00 -5.64
N LEU A 83 5.96 -6.52 -5.78
CA LEU A 83 4.76 -7.31 -5.45
C LEU A 83 4.61 -8.55 -6.34
N GLN A 84 4.90 -8.42 -7.63
CA GLN A 84 4.82 -9.55 -8.58
C GLN A 84 5.96 -10.57 -8.40
N ALA A 85 7.20 -10.09 -8.33
CA ALA A 85 8.37 -10.97 -8.30
C ALA A 85 8.75 -11.41 -6.87
N GLY A 86 8.52 -10.55 -5.89
CA GLY A 86 9.21 -10.59 -4.60
C GLY A 86 10.58 -9.91 -4.66
N ILE A 87 11.30 -10.03 -3.56
CA ILE A 87 12.67 -9.54 -3.38
C ILE A 87 13.58 -10.69 -2.94
N GLU A 88 14.88 -10.53 -3.15
CA GLU A 88 15.87 -11.46 -2.63
C GLU A 88 16.81 -10.70 -1.70
N ILE A 89 17.04 -11.27 -0.51
CA ILE A 89 17.97 -10.75 0.50
C ILE A 89 18.81 -11.93 0.98
N ARG A 90 20.14 -11.86 0.81
CA ARG A 90 21.09 -12.92 1.22
C ARG A 90 20.70 -14.33 0.75
N SER A 91 20.24 -14.43 -0.51
CA SER A 91 19.76 -15.68 -1.13
C SER A 91 18.48 -16.26 -0.52
N VAL A 92 17.73 -15.46 0.26
CA VAL A 92 16.38 -15.79 0.70
C VAL A 92 15.40 -14.98 -0.12
N THR A 93 14.46 -15.67 -0.80
CA THR A 93 13.38 -15.02 -1.54
C THR A 93 12.22 -14.72 -0.61
N ILE A 94 11.76 -13.46 -0.64
CA ILE A 94 10.67 -12.95 0.18
C ILE A 94 9.56 -12.50 -0.77
N LYS A 95 8.37 -13.07 -0.59
CA LYS A 95 7.16 -12.62 -1.30
C LYS A 95 6.57 -11.45 -0.53
N LEU A 96 6.18 -10.40 -1.26
CA LEU A 96 5.53 -9.22 -0.68
C LEU A 96 4.00 -9.28 -0.81
N ALA A 97 3.50 -10.16 -1.67
CA ALA A 97 2.10 -10.51 -1.81
C ALA A 97 1.97 -11.86 -2.51
N TYR A 98 0.83 -12.52 -2.30
CA TYR A 98 0.43 -13.71 -3.04
C TYR A 98 -0.63 -13.34 -4.07
N SER A 99 -0.49 -13.81 -5.31
CA SER A 99 -1.50 -13.56 -6.36
C SER A 99 -2.66 -14.53 -6.21
N LYS A 100 -3.86 -14.09 -6.60
CA LYS A 100 -5.03 -14.97 -6.65
C LYS A 100 -4.75 -16.10 -7.65
N PRO A 101 -4.85 -17.38 -7.25
CA PRO A 101 -4.60 -18.49 -8.16
C PRO A 101 -5.72 -18.58 -9.23
N ASN A 102 -5.34 -18.96 -10.46
CA ASN A 102 -6.28 -19.11 -11.58
C ASN A 102 -7.10 -20.41 -11.50
N LEU A 103 -6.62 -21.42 -10.78
CA LEU A 103 -7.21 -22.75 -10.66
C LEU A 103 -7.32 -23.13 -9.19
N SER A 104 -8.44 -23.74 -8.82
CA SER A 104 -8.77 -24.23 -7.47
C SER A 104 -7.87 -25.37 -6.95
N ASP A 105 -6.94 -25.85 -7.77
CA ASP A 105 -6.22 -27.11 -7.54
C ASP A 105 -4.91 -26.95 -6.75
N ASN A 106 -4.57 -25.73 -6.33
CA ASN A 106 -3.48 -25.51 -5.38
C ASN A 106 -4.02 -24.93 -4.05
N PRO A 107 -4.47 -25.80 -3.12
CA PRO A 107 -4.99 -25.38 -1.83
C PRO A 107 -4.01 -24.52 -1.03
N GLN A 108 -2.70 -24.75 -1.20
CA GLN A 108 -1.68 -23.95 -0.51
C GLN A 108 -1.61 -22.53 -1.06
N ALA A 109 -1.66 -22.37 -2.39
CA ALA A 109 -1.69 -21.04 -3.00
C ALA A 109 -2.95 -20.24 -2.64
N ILE A 110 -4.10 -20.91 -2.45
CA ILE A 110 -5.32 -20.28 -1.93
C ILE A 110 -5.09 -19.81 -0.50
N LYS A 111 -4.60 -20.68 0.38
CA LYS A 111 -4.29 -20.33 1.78
C LYS A 111 -3.31 -19.15 1.87
N ASP A 112 -2.29 -19.12 1.02
CA ASP A 112 -1.31 -18.04 1.03
C ASP A 112 -1.89 -16.73 0.47
N TYR A 113 -2.76 -16.81 -0.54
CA TYR A 113 -3.53 -15.66 -1.02
C TYR A 113 -4.44 -15.06 0.06
N GLU A 114 -5.10 -15.91 0.86
CA GLU A 114 -5.98 -15.50 1.96
C GLU A 114 -5.24 -14.84 3.12
N LYS A 115 -3.91 -15.02 3.22
CA LYS A 115 -3.08 -14.32 4.20
C LYS A 115 -2.78 -12.87 3.82
N ASN A 116 -3.07 -12.45 2.58
CA ASN A 116 -2.90 -11.06 2.20
C ASN A 116 -3.82 -10.16 3.04
N ILE A 117 -3.27 -9.07 3.56
CA ILE A 117 -3.98 -8.10 4.39
C ILE A 117 -4.20 -6.84 3.56
N PHE A 118 -5.47 -6.51 3.29
CA PHE A 118 -5.82 -5.22 2.72
C PHE A 118 -6.17 -4.23 3.82
N SER A 119 -5.70 -3.00 3.71
CA SER A 119 -6.05 -1.93 4.65
C SER A 119 -6.30 -0.61 3.94
N ILE A 120 -6.99 0.30 4.63
CA ILE A 120 -7.35 1.63 4.13
C ILE A 120 -6.99 2.68 5.17
N THR A 121 -6.32 3.75 4.72
CA THR A 121 -5.98 4.92 5.52
C THR A 121 -6.51 6.17 4.85
N ARG A 122 -7.25 6.98 5.60
CA ARG A 122 -7.68 8.33 5.18
C ARG A 122 -6.62 9.37 5.56
N GLN A 123 -6.51 10.41 4.75
CA GLN A 123 -5.68 11.59 5.01
C GLN A 123 -4.24 11.19 5.37
N LEU A 124 -3.60 10.42 4.49
CA LEU A 124 -2.26 9.87 4.70
C LEU A 124 -1.19 10.93 4.50
N TYR A 125 -0.50 11.32 5.57
CA TYR A 125 0.69 12.17 5.54
C TYR A 125 1.93 11.33 5.22
N PHE A 126 2.45 11.47 3.99
CA PHE A 126 3.46 10.55 3.47
C PHE A 126 4.89 11.10 3.45
N SER A 127 5.09 12.40 3.68
CA SER A 127 6.42 13.04 3.65
C SER A 127 6.89 13.44 5.05
N GLU A 128 8.20 13.29 5.29
CA GLU A 128 8.88 13.85 6.47
C GLU A 128 9.19 15.34 6.28
N LYS A 129 9.24 15.82 5.04
CA LYS A 129 9.68 17.17 4.69
C LYS A 129 8.53 18.17 4.60
N ASN A 130 7.31 17.68 4.42
CA ASN A 130 6.12 18.52 4.28
C ASN A 130 4.87 17.84 4.83
N ASN A 131 3.84 18.65 5.11
CA ASN A 131 2.55 18.18 5.62
C ASN A 131 1.53 17.89 4.51
N LYS A 132 1.98 17.44 3.34
CA LYS A 132 1.05 17.01 2.29
C LYS A 132 0.39 15.69 2.70
N SER A 133 -0.91 15.60 2.52
CA SER A 133 -1.70 14.38 2.68
C SER A 133 -2.23 13.89 1.34
N LEU A 134 -2.57 12.61 1.29
CA LEU A 134 -3.41 11.99 0.27
C LEU A 134 -4.77 11.68 0.89
N ASP A 135 -5.86 11.88 0.15
CA ASP A 135 -7.20 11.72 0.71
C ASP A 135 -7.46 10.31 1.22
N MET A 136 -7.15 9.29 0.43
CA MET A 136 -7.20 7.89 0.87
C MET A 136 -6.11 7.05 0.21
N VAL A 137 -5.63 6.03 0.94
CA VAL A 137 -4.65 5.07 0.42
C VAL A 137 -5.05 3.66 0.84
N ILE A 138 -5.16 2.76 -0.14
CA ILE A 138 -5.30 1.33 0.06
C ILE A 138 -3.90 0.72 0.08
N PHE A 139 -3.65 -0.10 1.10
CA PHE A 139 -2.44 -0.87 1.25
C PHE A 139 -2.71 -2.36 1.04
N LEU A 140 -1.69 -3.07 0.60
CA LEU A 140 -1.62 -4.53 0.54
C LEU A 140 -0.40 -4.96 1.36
N ASN A 141 -0.64 -5.74 2.42
CA ASN A 141 0.37 -6.21 3.37
C ASN A 141 1.19 -5.05 3.95
N GLY A 142 0.53 -3.92 4.24
CA GLY A 142 1.19 -2.70 4.71
C GLY A 142 1.99 -1.93 3.67
N LEU A 143 2.08 -2.41 2.42
CA LEU A 143 2.70 -1.69 1.32
C LEU A 143 1.64 -0.88 0.55
N PRO A 144 1.88 0.39 0.23
CA PRO A 144 0.85 1.22 -0.36
C PRO A 144 0.61 0.80 -1.81
N LEU A 145 -0.64 0.42 -2.12
CA LEU A 145 -1.00 -0.11 -3.43
C LEU A 145 -1.69 0.95 -4.28
N ILE A 146 -2.79 1.52 -3.78
CA ILE A 146 -3.63 2.47 -4.51
C ILE A 146 -3.74 3.75 -3.72
N THR A 147 -3.49 4.89 -4.38
CA THR A 147 -3.81 6.21 -3.81
C THR A 147 -5.01 6.80 -4.52
N MET A 148 -5.91 7.38 -3.73
CA MET A 148 -7.16 7.97 -4.16
C MET A 148 -7.13 9.44 -3.76
N GLU A 149 -7.33 10.31 -4.75
CA GLU A 149 -7.54 11.73 -4.56
C GLU A 149 -8.99 12.02 -4.92
N LEU A 150 -9.76 12.55 -3.97
CA LEU A 150 -11.15 12.87 -4.15
C LEU A 150 -11.27 14.35 -4.50
N LYS A 151 -12.14 14.66 -5.46
CA LYS A 151 -12.39 16.02 -5.92
C LYS A 151 -13.88 16.20 -6.16
N ASN A 152 -14.43 17.32 -5.67
CA ASN A 152 -15.81 17.71 -5.98
C ASN A 152 -15.86 18.58 -7.26
N PRO A 153 -16.46 18.09 -8.38
CA PRO A 153 -16.51 18.83 -9.64
C PRO A 153 -17.32 20.14 -9.56
N PHE A 154 -18.25 20.26 -8.61
CA PHE A 154 -19.04 21.48 -8.41
C PHE A 154 -18.21 22.67 -7.88
N THR A 155 -16.95 22.43 -7.48
CA THR A 155 -16.01 23.48 -7.02
C THR A 155 -15.11 24.04 -8.13
N GLY A 156 -15.32 23.66 -9.39
CA GLY A 156 -14.53 24.15 -10.53
C GLY A 156 -13.10 23.61 -10.60
N GLN A 157 -12.75 22.61 -9.77
CA GLN A 157 -11.45 21.95 -9.84
C GLN A 157 -11.42 20.96 -11.00
N ASN A 158 -10.67 21.31 -12.04
CA ASN A 158 -10.56 20.53 -13.26
C ASN A 158 -9.62 19.31 -13.05
N VAL A 159 -10.19 18.10 -13.11
CA VAL A 159 -9.49 16.81 -13.01
C VAL A 159 -8.29 16.73 -13.97
N TYR A 160 -8.39 17.34 -15.15
CA TYR A 160 -7.32 17.34 -16.16
C TYR A 160 -6.06 18.09 -15.70
N ASN A 161 -6.18 19.16 -14.90
CA ASN A 161 -5.04 19.90 -14.36
C ASN A 161 -4.28 19.10 -13.29
N ALA A 162 -5.01 18.29 -12.52
CA ALA A 162 -4.42 17.43 -11.50
C ALA A 162 -3.68 16.23 -12.14
N ILE A 163 -4.19 15.71 -13.26
CA ILE A 163 -3.52 14.70 -14.10
C ILE A 163 -2.21 15.26 -14.68
N GLU A 164 -2.24 16.48 -15.23
CA GLU A 164 -1.07 17.18 -15.79
C GLU A 164 0.04 17.43 -14.76
N ARG A 165 -0.33 17.95 -13.57
CA ARG A 165 0.63 18.15 -12.47
C ARG A 165 1.26 16.83 -12.03
N TYR A 166 0.51 15.73 -12.06
CA TYR A 166 1.03 14.43 -11.64
C TYR A 166 1.98 13.78 -12.64
N LYS A 167 1.67 13.84 -13.94
CA LYS A 167 2.58 13.33 -14.99
C LYS A 167 3.96 14.02 -14.94
N LYS A 168 3.98 15.29 -14.53
CA LYS A 168 5.18 16.12 -14.42
C LYS A 168 5.93 15.93 -13.09
N ASP A 169 5.24 15.61 -11.99
CA ASP A 169 5.84 15.49 -10.65
C ASP A 169 6.25 14.04 -10.32
N ARG A 170 7.40 13.62 -10.86
CA ARG A 170 8.04 12.32 -10.58
C ARG A 170 8.99 12.38 -9.37
N THR A 171 8.56 12.98 -8.27
CA THR A 171 9.37 13.01 -7.04
C THR A 171 9.53 11.60 -6.45
N LEU A 172 10.74 11.28 -5.96
CA LEU A 172 11.12 9.98 -5.40
C LEU A 172 10.17 9.49 -4.27
N GLU A 173 9.51 10.40 -3.56
CA GLU A 173 8.51 10.09 -2.52
C GLU A 173 7.26 9.36 -3.06
N ARG A 174 6.93 9.49 -4.35
CA ARG A 174 5.75 8.86 -4.98
C ARG A 174 6.06 7.54 -5.70
N ALA A 175 7.30 7.07 -5.68
CA ALA A 175 7.73 5.83 -6.34
C ALA A 175 7.04 4.55 -5.79
N TYR A 176 6.41 4.66 -4.62
CA TYR A 176 5.73 3.57 -3.93
C TYR A 176 4.28 3.34 -4.38
N LEU A 177 3.71 4.16 -5.27
CA LEU A 177 2.25 4.29 -5.38
C LEU A 177 1.72 4.07 -6.80
N SER A 178 0.74 3.18 -6.95
CA SER A 178 -0.16 3.18 -8.12
C SER A 178 -1.39 4.06 -7.83
N LYS A 179 -1.95 4.74 -8.83
CA LYS A 179 -2.99 5.77 -8.65
C LYS A 179 -4.33 5.38 -9.27
N VAL A 180 -5.42 5.60 -8.53
CA VAL A 180 -6.80 5.48 -9.00
C VAL A 180 -7.55 6.76 -8.65
N TRP A 181 -8.29 7.33 -9.61
CA TRP A 181 -9.07 8.55 -9.42
C TRP A 181 -10.54 8.20 -9.23
N CYS A 182 -11.18 8.73 -8.18
CA CYS A 182 -12.62 8.62 -7.97
C CYS A 182 -13.25 10.01 -8.06
N ILE A 183 -14.14 10.19 -9.04
CA ILE A 183 -14.86 11.44 -9.27
C ILE A 183 -16.23 11.33 -8.59
N LEU A 184 -16.61 12.33 -7.81
CA LEU A 184 -17.97 12.50 -7.32
C LEU A 184 -18.93 12.73 -8.50
N PRO A 185 -19.94 11.88 -8.76
CA PRO A 185 -20.97 12.13 -9.76
C PRO A 185 -21.90 13.27 -9.34
#